data_AF-A0A7J8YN61-F1
#
_entry.id   AF-A0A7J8YN61-F1
#
_cell.length_a   1.000
_cell.length_b   1.000
_cell.length_c   1.000
_cell.angle_alpha   90.00
_cell.angle_beta   90.00
_cell.angle_gamma   90.00
#
_symmetry.space_group_name_H-M   'P 1'
#
loop_
_entity.id
_entity.type
_entity.pdbx_description
1 polymer ?
#
loop_
_entity_poly.entity_id
_entity_poly.type
_entity_poly.pdbx_seq_one_letter_code
_entity_poly.pdbx_strand_id
1 'polypeptide(L)'
;MLLDNSNVSIKEQKMFKQIWSLECPSKIRILIWKFVQNYVPTFQNLHYRRLFADNCCTSCGQGCESSTHTVRDCLFSAQVWSKLDVQWPSSMINFNEWLSWLLENSDKNRKGVIAVTIWAI
;
A
#
# COMPACT_ATOMS: atom_id res chain seq x y z
N MET A 1 11.19 -23.00 -5.54
CA MET A 1 11.96 -22.22 -4.57
C MET A 1 11.05 -21.96 -3.38
N LEU A 2 11.08 -22.88 -2.43
CA LEU A 2 10.31 -22.81 -1.18
C LEU A 2 11.04 -21.80 -0.29
N LEU A 3 10.39 -20.70 0.08
CA LEU A 3 10.93 -19.80 1.09
C LEU A 3 10.73 -20.45 2.46
N ASP A 4 11.82 -20.54 3.21
CA ASP A 4 11.87 -20.95 4.61
C ASP A 4 10.81 -20.23 5.43
N ASN A 5 9.89 -21.02 6.00
CA ASN A 5 8.69 -20.54 6.67
C ASN A 5 8.91 -20.28 8.17
N SER A 6 10.16 -20.11 8.62
CA SER A 6 10.55 -20.14 10.03
C SER A 6 10.94 -18.79 10.65
N ASN A 7 10.87 -17.67 9.90
CA ASN A 7 11.17 -16.33 10.45
C ASN A 7 10.22 -15.21 9.97
N VAL A 8 8.96 -15.53 9.65
CA VAL A 8 7.96 -14.50 9.32
C VAL A 8 7.39 -13.94 10.63
N SER A 9 7.51 -12.62 10.84
CA SER A 9 7.02 -11.97 12.05
C SER A 9 5.50 -12.13 12.22
N ILE A 10 5.02 -12.13 13.46
CA ILE A 10 3.57 -12.21 13.76
C ILE A 10 2.79 -11.09 13.05
N LYS A 11 3.40 -9.89 12.92
CA LYS A 11 2.82 -8.73 12.23
C LYS A 11 2.61 -9.02 10.74
N GLU A 12 3.59 -9.62 10.07
CA GLU A 12 3.48 -9.99 8.65
C GLU A 12 2.45 -11.09 8.41
N GLN A 13 2.38 -12.10 9.29
CA GLN A 13 1.37 -13.16 9.19
C GLN A 13 -0.05 -12.61 9.36
N LYS A 14 -0.24 -11.69 10.32
CA LYS A 14 -1.53 -11.00 10.54
C LYS A 14 -1.92 -10.19 9.29
N MET A 15 -0.98 -9.43 8.75
CA MET A 15 -1.22 -8.60 7.58
C MET A 15 -1.56 -9.42 6.33
N PHE A 16 -0.84 -10.52 6.12
CA PHE A 16 -1.14 -11.48 5.07
C PHE A 16 -2.59 -11.98 5.18
N LYS A 17 -3.00 -12.48 6.35
CA LYS A 17 -4.37 -12.95 6.57
C LYS A 17 -5.42 -11.87 6.30
N GLN A 18 -5.19 -10.63 6.77
CA GLN A 18 -6.08 -9.50 6.52
C GLN A 18 -6.28 -9.26 5.02
N ILE A 19 -5.20 -9.20 4.25
CA ILE A 19 -5.25 -8.95 2.79
C ILE A 19 -5.96 -10.09 2.06
N TRP A 20 -5.66 -11.34 2.40
CA TRP A 20 -6.25 -12.48 1.71
C TRP A 20 -7.73 -12.70 2.05
N SER A 21 -8.18 -12.18 3.19
CA SER A 21 -9.60 -12.16 3.58
C SER A 21 -10.45 -11.10 2.87
N LEU A 22 -9.85 -10.20 2.09
CA LEU A 22 -10.59 -9.19 1.33
C LEU A 22 -11.44 -9.84 0.23
N GLU A 23 -12.72 -9.45 0.19
CA GLU A 23 -13.68 -9.88 -0.82
C GLU A 23 -13.44 -9.11 -2.14
N CYS A 24 -12.30 -9.34 -2.79
CA CYS A 24 -11.92 -8.68 -4.05
C CYS A 24 -11.12 -9.61 -4.98
N PRO A 25 -11.02 -9.29 -6.30
CA PRO A 25 -10.24 -10.07 -7.25
C PRO A 25 -8.79 -10.30 -6.80
N SER A 26 -8.24 -11.49 -7.08
CA SER A 26 -6.88 -11.88 -6.67
C SER A 26 -5.79 -10.91 -7.14
N LYS A 27 -5.98 -10.26 -8.30
CA LYS A 27 -5.06 -9.24 -8.82
C LYS A 27 -4.90 -8.06 -7.85
N ILE A 28 -5.99 -7.64 -7.20
CA ILE A 28 -5.99 -6.55 -6.22
C ILE A 28 -5.26 -6.98 -4.94
N ARG A 29 -5.58 -8.17 -4.42
CA ARG A 29 -4.89 -8.73 -3.23
C ARG A 29 -3.38 -8.85 -3.43
N ILE A 30 -2.96 -9.33 -4.61
CA ILE A 30 -1.53 -9.43 -4.97
C ILE A 30 -0.89 -8.05 -5.04
N LEU A 31 -1.55 -7.05 -5.63
CA LEU A 31 -1.02 -5.68 -5.69
C LEU A 31 -0.85 -5.09 -4.30
N ILE A 32 -1.87 -5.19 -3.43
CA ILE A 32 -1.82 -4.70 -2.05
C ILE A 32 -0.71 -5.41 -1.28
N TRP A 33 -0.55 -6.72 -1.44
CA TRP A 33 0.56 -7.47 -0.85
C TRP A 33 1.92 -6.96 -1.32
N LYS A 34 2.07 -6.65 -2.61
CA LYS A 34 3.30 -6.03 -3.13
C LYS A 34 3.57 -4.66 -2.49
N PHE A 35 2.55 -3.84 -2.28
CA PHE A 35 2.70 -2.55 -1.57
C PHE A 35 3.17 -2.78 -0.14
N VAL A 36 2.58 -3.74 0.58
CA VAL A 36 2.96 -4.05 1.96
C VAL A 36 4.40 -4.51 2.10
N GLN A 37 4.84 -5.31 1.14
CA GLN A 37 6.20 -5.82 1.10
C GLN A 37 7.20 -4.74 0.59
N ASN A 38 6.74 -3.56 0.19
CA ASN A 38 7.51 -2.58 -0.57
C ASN A 38 8.15 -3.18 -1.84
N TYR A 39 7.48 -4.14 -2.50
CA TYR A 39 7.91 -4.76 -3.77
C TYR A 39 7.20 -4.18 -4.99
N VAL A 40 6.33 -3.17 -4.83
CA VAL A 40 5.90 -2.39 -5.99
C VAL A 40 7.16 -1.77 -6.60
N PRO A 41 7.33 -1.77 -7.93
CA PRO A 41 8.42 -1.07 -8.58
C PRO A 41 8.19 0.45 -8.47
N THR A 42 8.10 0.96 -7.25
CA THR A 42 8.27 2.39 -7.00
C THR A 42 9.69 2.74 -7.40
N PHE A 43 9.91 3.95 -7.92
CA PHE A 43 11.24 4.37 -8.38
C PHE A 43 12.32 4.23 -7.30
N GLN A 44 11.98 4.20 -6.01
CA GLN A 44 12.92 3.82 -4.94
C GLN A 44 13.55 2.41 -5.14
N ASN A 45 12.77 1.42 -5.59
CA ASN A 45 13.28 0.08 -5.92
C ASN A 45 14.03 0.05 -7.25
N LEU A 46 13.64 0.88 -8.22
CA LEU A 46 14.37 1.02 -9.49
C LEU A 46 15.71 1.75 -9.29
N HIS A 47 15.76 2.77 -8.42
CA HIS A 47 16.95 3.49 -8.00
C HIS A 47 17.88 2.59 -7.17
N TYR A 48 17.34 1.80 -6.23
CA TYR A 48 18.11 0.76 -5.54
C TYR A 48 18.72 -0.25 -6.52
N ARG A 49 18.03 -0.52 -7.64
CA ARG A 49 18.52 -1.35 -8.76
C ARG A 49 19.30 -0.56 -9.83
N ARG A 50 19.59 0.73 -9.62
CA ARG A 50 20.32 1.65 -10.53
C ARG A 50 19.73 1.83 -11.94
N LEU A 51 18.41 1.69 -12.10
CA LEU A 51 17.75 1.71 -13.41
C LEU A 51 17.16 3.08 -13.81
N PHE A 52 17.04 4.04 -12.89
CA PHE A 52 16.51 5.38 -13.16
C PHE A 52 17.19 6.45 -12.28
N ALA A 53 17.40 7.65 -12.85
CA ALA A 53 18.11 8.76 -12.22
C ALA A 53 17.19 9.73 -11.46
N ASP A 54 15.90 9.79 -11.81
CA ASP A 54 14.91 10.62 -11.13
C ASP A 54 14.05 9.79 -10.19
N ASN A 55 14.03 10.19 -8.92
CA ASN A 55 13.27 9.51 -7.86
C ASN A 55 11.87 10.12 -7.66
N CYS A 56 11.46 11.05 -8.53
CA CYS A 56 10.22 11.80 -8.38
C CYS A 56 8.98 10.94 -8.70
N CYS A 57 7.92 11.11 -7.92
CA CYS A 57 6.65 10.44 -8.19
C CYS A 57 6.07 10.84 -9.56
N THR A 58 5.71 9.84 -10.38
CA THR A 58 5.13 10.09 -11.72
C THR A 58 3.75 10.74 -11.70
N SER A 59 2.98 10.55 -10.62
CA SER A 59 1.62 11.08 -10.49
C SER A 59 1.58 12.56 -10.09
N CYS A 60 2.51 13.02 -9.26
CA CYS A 60 2.54 14.43 -8.80
C CYS A 60 3.80 15.21 -9.19
N GLY A 61 4.81 14.55 -9.76
CA GLY A 61 6.10 15.15 -10.12
C GLY A 61 6.96 15.58 -8.93
N GLN A 62 6.62 15.18 -7.71
CA GLN A 62 7.28 15.63 -6.47
C GLN A 62 7.52 14.46 -5.51
N GLY A 63 8.55 14.57 -4.66
CA GLY A 63 8.83 13.60 -3.60
C GLY A 63 9.40 12.26 -4.09
N CYS A 64 10.09 11.55 -3.20
CA CYS A 64 10.64 10.22 -3.52
C CYS A 64 9.51 9.20 -3.63
N GLU A 65 9.37 8.54 -4.79
CA GLU A 65 8.31 7.55 -5.01
C GLU A 65 8.52 6.32 -4.10
N SER A 66 7.65 6.18 -3.11
CA SER A 66 7.58 5.08 -2.15
C SER A 66 6.14 4.61 -2.00
N SER A 67 5.88 3.40 -1.49
CA SER A 67 4.52 2.89 -1.26
C SER A 67 3.67 3.88 -0.47
N THR A 68 4.25 4.49 0.57
CA THR A 68 3.60 5.51 1.38
C THR A 68 3.35 6.78 0.58
N HIS A 69 4.31 7.25 -0.22
CA HIS A 69 4.10 8.44 -1.03
C HIS A 69 3.02 8.21 -2.09
N THR A 70 3.15 7.14 -2.90
CA THR A 70 2.19 6.83 -3.97
C THR A 70 0.77 6.69 -3.44
N VAL A 71 0.57 6.05 -2.28
CA VAL A 71 -0.79 5.84 -1.75
C VAL A 71 -1.27 6.99 -0.86
N ARG A 72 -0.39 7.79 -0.24
CA ARG A 72 -0.80 8.85 0.71
C ARG A 72 -0.26 10.23 0.39
N ASP A 73 1.06 10.39 0.39
CA ASP A 73 1.68 11.72 0.34
C ASP A 73 1.57 12.37 -1.03
N CYS A 74 1.28 11.57 -2.06
CA CYS A 74 0.99 12.07 -3.39
C CYS A 74 -0.31 12.88 -3.34
N LEU A 75 -0.25 14.12 -3.85
CA LEU A 75 -1.40 15.03 -3.90
C LEU A 75 -2.61 14.39 -4.60
N PHE A 76 -2.38 13.61 -5.65
CA PHE A 76 -3.42 12.86 -6.34
C PHE A 76 -4.14 11.90 -5.39
N SER A 77 -3.38 11.08 -4.69
CA SER A 77 -3.92 10.05 -3.78
C SER A 77 -4.61 10.68 -2.57
N ALA A 78 -4.05 11.75 -2.01
CA ALA A 78 -4.68 12.52 -0.94
C ALA A 78 -6.07 13.05 -1.36
N GLN A 79 -6.22 13.53 -2.59
CA GLN A 79 -7.51 13.97 -3.13
C GLN A 79 -8.50 12.81 -3.29
N VAL A 80 -8.04 11.64 -3.75
CA VAL A 80 -8.87 10.44 -3.87
C VAL A 80 -9.41 10.01 -2.50
N TRP A 81 -8.55 9.94 -1.47
CA TRP A 81 -8.96 9.56 -0.13
C TRP A 81 -9.92 10.55 0.53
N SER A 82 -9.71 11.85 0.30
CA SER A 82 -10.62 12.89 0.78
C SER A 82 -12.04 12.72 0.23
N LYS A 83 -12.19 12.31 -1.04
CA LYS A 83 -13.50 12.04 -1.64
C LYS A 83 -14.20 10.80 -1.08
N LEU A 84 -13.44 9.86 -0.48
CA LEU A 84 -13.95 8.63 0.12
C LEU A 84 -14.17 8.76 1.65
N ASP A 85 -13.97 9.96 2.20
CA ASP A 85 -13.99 10.22 3.63
C ASP A 85 -13.07 9.25 4.40
N VAL A 86 -11.88 9.02 3.85
CA VAL A 86 -10.84 8.21 4.49
C VAL A 86 -9.81 9.17 5.07
N GLN A 87 -9.77 9.24 6.41
CA GLN A 87 -8.78 10.04 7.11
C GLN A 87 -7.49 9.26 7.31
N TRP A 88 -6.38 9.99 7.20
CA TRP A 88 -5.09 9.50 7.61
C TRP A 88 -4.75 10.08 8.99
N PRO A 89 -4.64 9.26 10.06
CA PRO A 89 -4.18 9.76 11.35
C PRO A 89 -2.76 10.31 11.19
N SER A 90 -2.54 11.57 11.56
CA SER A 90 -1.24 12.24 11.46
C SER A 90 -0.11 11.53 12.24
N SER A 91 -0.46 10.62 13.15
CA SER A 91 0.45 9.77 13.91
C SER A 91 0.96 8.53 13.15
N MET A 92 0.34 8.14 12.03
CA MET A 92 0.72 6.92 11.29
C MET A 92 1.74 7.23 10.19
N ILE A 93 2.97 6.77 10.39
CA ILE A 93 4.10 7.16 9.53
C ILE A 93 4.22 6.24 8.31
N ASN A 94 3.93 4.93 8.46
CA ASN A 94 4.14 3.93 7.40
C ASN A 94 2.83 3.34 6.82
N PHE A 95 2.87 2.98 5.53
CA PHE A 95 1.74 2.40 4.80
C PHE A 95 1.15 1.15 5.47
N ASN A 96 1.99 0.28 6.03
CA ASN A 96 1.54 -0.99 6.61
C ASN A 96 0.67 -0.78 7.85
N GLU A 97 1.09 0.09 8.76
CA GLU A 97 0.32 0.41 9.98
C GLU A 97 -1.01 1.08 9.65
N TRP A 98 -1.01 2.00 8.69
CA TRP A 98 -2.25 2.61 8.25
C TRP A 98 -3.19 1.60 7.59
N LEU A 99 -2.69 0.76 6.69
CA LEU A 99 -3.53 -0.22 6.01
C LEU A 99 -4.09 -1.23 7.03
N SER A 100 -3.29 -1.70 7.98
CA SER A 100 -3.78 -2.55 9.07
C SER A 100 -4.88 -1.86 9.89
N TRP A 101 -4.65 -0.62 10.33
CA TRP A 101 -5.62 0.14 11.10
C TRP A 101 -6.91 0.39 10.32
N LEU A 102 -6.80 0.80 9.05
CA LEU A 102 -7.94 1.11 8.20
C LEU A 102 -8.78 -0.15 7.93
N LEU A 103 -8.15 -1.30 7.70
CA LEU A 103 -8.84 -2.57 7.53
C LEU A 103 -9.46 -3.10 8.84
N GLU A 104 -8.91 -2.75 10.00
CA GLU A 104 -9.47 -3.11 11.30
C GLU A 104 -10.69 -2.25 11.67
N ASN A 105 -10.69 -0.98 11.28
CA ASN A 105 -11.72 0.00 11.61
C ASN A 105 -12.77 0.21 10.49
N SER A 106 -12.83 -0.71 9.52
CA SER A 106 -13.78 -0.64 8.40
C SER A 106 -14.68 -1.87 8.36
N ASP A 107 -15.94 -1.70 7.95
CA ASP A 107 -16.84 -2.80 7.62
C ASP A 107 -16.43 -3.48 6.29
N LYS A 108 -17.08 -4.61 5.98
CA LYS A 108 -16.76 -5.42 4.79
C LYS A 108 -16.87 -4.64 3.47
N ASN A 109 -17.92 -3.84 3.30
CA ASN A 109 -18.15 -3.10 2.06
C ASN A 109 -17.06 -2.05 1.89
N ARG A 110 -16.75 -1.32 2.98
CA ARG A 110 -15.71 -0.29 2.97
C ARG A 110 -14.33 -0.88 2.71
N LYS A 111 -14.01 -2.06 3.24
CA LYS A 111 -12.76 -2.80 2.90
C LYS A 111 -12.61 -3.05 1.41
N GLY A 112 -13.71 -3.41 0.72
CA GLY A 112 -13.73 -3.60 -0.73
C GLY A 112 -13.41 -2.31 -1.48
N VAL A 113 -14.05 -1.20 -1.11
CA VAL A 113 -13.82 0.13 -1.69
C VAL A 113 -12.36 0.56 -1.49
N ILE A 114 -11.82 0.40 -0.29
CA ILE A 114 -10.41 0.71 0.01
C ILE A 114 -9.47 -0.12 -0.88
N ALA A 115 -9.71 -1.42 -1.00
CA ALA A 115 -8.87 -2.30 -1.80
C ALA A 115 -8.86 -1.93 -3.30
N VAL A 116 -10.03 -1.62 -3.86
CA VAL A 116 -10.16 -1.16 -5.25
C VAL A 116 -9.53 0.20 -5.45
N THR A 117 -9.64 1.10 -4.46
CA THR A 117 -9.02 2.43 -4.52
C THR A 117 -7.50 2.33 -4.53
N ILE A 118 -6.90 1.51 -3.67
CA ILE A 118 -5.45 1.24 -3.68
C ILE A 118 -5.01 0.65 -5.02
N TRP A 119 -5.87 -0.11 -5.71
CA TRP A 119 -5.57 -0.65 -7.03
C TRP A 119 -5.71 0.37 -8.17
N ALA A 120 -6.56 1.37 -8.01
CA ALA A 120 -6.82 2.41 -9.00
C ALA A 120 -5.83 3.59 -8.91
N ILE A 121 -5.18 3.77 -7.75
CA ILE A 121 -4.03 4.65 -7.55
C ILE A 121 -2.79 4.00 -8.16
#